data_AF-A0A813L138-F1
#
_entry.id   AF-A0A813L138-F1
#
_cell.length_a   1.000
_cell.length_b   1.000
_cell.length_c   1.000
_cell.angle_alpha   90.00
_cell.angle_beta   90.00
_cell.angle_gamma   90.00
#
_symmetry.space_group_name_H-M   'P 1'
#
loop_
_entity.id
_entity.type
_entity.pdbx_description
1 polymer ?
#
loop_
_entity_poly.entity_id
_entity_poly.type
_entity_poly.pdbx_seq_one_letter_code
_entity_poly.pdbx_strand_id
1 'polypeptide(L)'
;MALHALQEVDSRGGGAQDEFDATRPQELEMTAQDTGFAANMGRPVSEASDLHEECDERFQPFRPNWQQWRNQDPRPVDRTMVEVPSGDRLVKTKNGLARISSGLVRFSVVQGIKFRNDAEALLFLIRQGLPATSRAWSLQSLEKAFQMKVRIGSWSRYSVPFDAYLSLFPRTFELFGSDRQFVRALHMSATCVVDSIEDVMMRLAMARHHGYVEQQTPIDGTARTPCVRTPQISTSCAKAMYLPSPGPSAPVF
;
A
#
# COMPACT_ATOMS: atom_id res chain seq x y z
N MET A 1 -66.60 8.90 3.92
CA MET A 1 -66.53 10.34 3.58
C MET A 1 -65.09 10.78 3.81
N ALA A 2 -64.27 11.20 2.87
CA ALA A 2 -64.35 11.39 1.43
C ALA A 2 -62.95 11.13 0.85
N LEU A 3 -62.91 10.61 -0.38
CA LEU A 3 -61.73 10.33 -1.19
C LEU A 3 -61.19 11.62 -1.83
N HIS A 4 -59.86 11.75 -1.90
CA HIS A 4 -59.14 12.68 -2.79
C HIS A 4 -57.69 12.19 -2.92
N ALA A 5 -56.97 12.27 -4.02
CA ALA A 5 -57.23 12.22 -5.45
C ALA A 5 -55.83 12.08 -6.07
N LEU A 6 -55.72 11.28 -7.13
CA LEU A 6 -54.50 11.01 -7.91
C LEU A 6 -53.95 12.29 -8.56
N GLN A 7 -52.63 12.36 -8.73
CA GLN A 7 -52.05 13.05 -9.88
C GLN A 7 -50.79 12.33 -10.35
N GLU A 8 -50.99 11.49 -11.37
CA GLU A 8 -49.96 11.04 -12.30
C GLU A 8 -49.52 12.24 -13.15
N VAL A 9 -48.21 12.40 -13.33
CA VAL A 9 -47.64 13.24 -14.38
C VAL A 9 -46.80 12.33 -15.25
N ASP A 10 -47.44 11.84 -16.30
CA ASP A 10 -46.81 11.37 -17.52
C ASP A 10 -46.15 12.56 -18.20
N SER A 11 -44.88 12.44 -18.58
CA SER A 11 -44.26 13.34 -19.56
C SER A 11 -43.29 12.56 -20.42
N ARG A 12 -43.86 12.14 -21.55
CA ARG A 12 -43.20 11.66 -22.76
C ARG A 12 -42.37 12.77 -23.40
N GLY A 13 -41.14 12.45 -23.75
CA GLY A 13 -40.32 13.08 -24.78
C GLY A 13 -39.12 12.15 -24.99
N GLY A 14 -38.91 11.45 -26.10
CA GLY A 14 -39.26 11.78 -27.47
C GLY A 14 -38.11 12.56 -28.09
N GLY A 15 -37.15 11.87 -28.72
CA GLY A 15 -36.21 12.53 -29.65
C GLY A 15 -34.83 11.90 -29.77
N ALA A 16 -34.48 11.58 -31.02
CA ALA A 16 -33.16 11.35 -31.59
C ALA A 16 -32.47 10.00 -31.34
N GLN A 17 -32.79 9.06 -32.23
CA GLN A 17 -31.84 8.08 -32.74
C GLN A 17 -30.77 8.84 -33.54
N ASP A 18 -29.52 8.84 -33.07
CA ASP A 18 -28.36 9.11 -33.92
C ASP A 18 -27.66 7.79 -34.17
N GLU A 19 -27.92 7.30 -35.37
CA GLU A 19 -27.25 6.23 -36.09
C GLU A 19 -25.83 6.71 -36.44
N PHE A 20 -24.85 6.43 -35.58
CA PHE A 20 -23.45 6.64 -35.94
C PHE A 20 -22.84 5.37 -36.51
N ASP A 21 -22.62 5.52 -37.82
CA ASP A 21 -22.12 4.59 -38.79
C ASP A 21 -20.70 4.07 -38.47
N ALA A 22 -20.44 2.89 -38.99
CA ALA A 22 -19.25 2.11 -38.77
C ALA A 22 -17.97 2.81 -39.27
N THR A 23 -16.90 2.77 -38.47
CA THR A 23 -15.54 2.78 -39.05
C THR A 23 -14.64 1.85 -38.24
N ARG A 24 -14.48 0.65 -38.79
CA ARG A 24 -13.61 -0.44 -38.36
C ARG A 24 -12.15 -0.03 -38.65
N PRO A 25 -11.27 0.16 -37.66
CA PRO A 25 -9.84 0.30 -37.95
C PRO A 25 -9.27 -1.06 -38.36
N GLN A 26 -8.58 -1.06 -39.50
CA GLN A 26 -7.92 -2.21 -40.07
C GLN A 26 -6.85 -2.76 -39.13
N GLU A 27 -6.86 -4.09 -38.95
CA GLU A 27 -5.73 -4.86 -38.44
C GLU A 27 -4.52 -4.64 -39.35
N LEU A 28 -3.50 -3.96 -38.83
CA LEU A 28 -2.16 -4.01 -39.37
C LEU A 28 -1.47 -5.24 -38.77
N GLU A 29 -1.56 -6.35 -39.49
CA GLU A 29 -0.60 -7.46 -39.38
C GLU A 29 0.81 -6.91 -39.68
N MET A 30 1.61 -6.70 -38.63
CA MET A 30 3.06 -6.61 -38.78
C MET A 30 3.66 -7.99 -38.51
N THR A 31 3.72 -8.77 -39.57
CA THR A 31 4.67 -9.87 -39.75
C THR A 31 6.10 -9.33 -39.90
N ALA A 32 7.06 -10.18 -39.53
CA ALA A 32 8.51 -10.07 -39.71
C ALA A 32 9.24 -9.30 -38.57
N GLN A 33 10.41 -9.71 -38.08
CA GLN A 33 11.44 -10.48 -38.78
C GLN A 33 12.39 -11.08 -37.72
N ASP A 34 12.54 -12.39 -37.82
CA ASP A 34 13.63 -13.18 -37.25
C ASP A 34 14.97 -12.66 -37.83
N THR A 35 15.89 -12.25 -36.97
CA THR A 35 17.31 -12.09 -37.32
C THR A 35 18.16 -12.62 -36.19
N GLY A 36 18.61 -13.86 -36.38
CA GLY A 36 19.69 -14.43 -35.61
C GLY A 36 20.95 -13.58 -35.73
N PHE A 37 21.61 -13.37 -34.59
CA PHE A 37 23.00 -12.90 -34.56
C PHE A 37 23.86 -13.92 -33.82
N ALA A 38 24.47 -14.75 -34.66
CA ALA A 38 25.86 -15.15 -34.67
C ALA A 38 26.59 -15.35 -33.32
N ALA A 39 26.93 -16.62 -33.09
CA ALA A 39 28.13 -17.03 -32.40
C ALA A 39 29.38 -16.33 -32.99
N ASN A 40 30.25 -15.83 -32.12
CA ASN A 40 31.63 -15.46 -32.46
C ASN A 40 32.51 -15.83 -31.25
N MET A 41 33.02 -17.05 -31.22
CA MET A 41 34.37 -17.45 -31.65
C MET A 41 35.49 -16.67 -30.94
N GLY A 42 36.13 -17.38 -30.00
CA GLY A 42 37.59 -17.45 -29.84
C GLY A 42 38.32 -16.15 -29.52
N ARG A 43 38.70 -15.99 -28.25
CA ARG A 43 39.92 -15.25 -27.92
C ARG A 43 41.05 -16.22 -27.57
N PRO A 44 42.23 -16.09 -28.20
CA PRO A 44 43.37 -16.97 -27.98
C PRO A 44 43.99 -16.70 -26.61
N VAL A 45 44.46 -17.80 -26.02
CA VAL A 45 45.34 -17.85 -24.86
C VAL A 45 46.72 -17.40 -25.35
N SER A 46 47.13 -16.20 -24.98
CA SER A 46 48.51 -15.73 -25.18
C SER A 46 49.24 -15.75 -23.84
N GLU A 47 50.04 -16.81 -23.72
CA GLU A 47 51.40 -16.87 -23.19
C GLU A 47 51.80 -15.93 -22.04
N ALA A 48 52.14 -16.62 -20.95
CA ALA A 48 52.87 -16.13 -19.81
C ALA A 48 54.16 -15.39 -20.21
N SER A 49 54.33 -14.20 -19.63
CA SER A 49 55.65 -13.61 -19.42
C SER A 49 55.86 -13.53 -17.90
N ASP A 50 56.66 -14.47 -17.41
CA ASP A 50 57.28 -14.44 -16.10
C ASP A 50 58.23 -13.23 -16.03
N LEU A 51 57.74 -12.14 -15.43
CA LEU A 51 58.59 -11.08 -14.93
C LEU A 51 58.46 -11.06 -13.42
N HIS A 52 59.53 -11.48 -12.77
CA HIS A 52 59.79 -11.33 -11.35
C HIS A 52 59.76 -9.84 -11.00
N GLU A 53 58.61 -9.35 -10.58
CA GLU A 53 58.47 -8.05 -9.93
C GLU A 53 58.86 -8.22 -8.47
N GLU A 54 60.07 -7.74 -8.11
CA GLU A 54 60.42 -7.43 -6.72
C GLU A 54 59.46 -6.34 -6.23
N CYS A 55 58.30 -6.80 -5.74
CA CYS A 55 57.34 -5.97 -5.04
C CYS A 55 57.96 -5.47 -3.74
N ASP A 56 58.47 -4.24 -3.82
CA ASP A 56 58.82 -3.35 -2.72
C ASP A 56 57.79 -3.51 -1.58
N GLU A 57 58.18 -4.18 -0.48
CA GLU A 57 57.31 -4.52 0.68
C GLU A 57 56.78 -3.27 1.45
N ARG A 58 57.01 -2.07 0.93
CA ARG A 58 56.70 -0.79 1.59
C ARG A 58 55.24 -0.35 1.46
N PHE A 59 54.44 -1.01 0.65
CA PHE A 59 53.00 -0.77 0.56
C PHE A 59 52.21 -2.04 0.83
N GLN A 60 52.10 -2.42 2.10
CA GLN A 60 50.96 -3.25 2.48
C GLN A 60 49.70 -2.37 2.36
N PRO A 61 48.74 -2.69 1.47
CA PRO A 61 47.49 -1.97 1.42
C PRO A 61 46.87 -2.04 2.81
N PHE A 62 46.47 -0.89 3.35
CA PHE A 62 45.79 -0.79 4.63
C PHE A 62 44.71 -1.87 4.66
N ARG A 63 44.86 -2.84 5.57
CA ARG A 63 43.82 -3.83 5.86
C ARG A 63 43.09 -3.29 7.08
N PRO A 64 41.96 -2.57 6.92
CA PRO A 64 41.18 -2.13 8.06
C PRO A 64 40.92 -3.34 8.94
N ASN A 65 41.15 -3.22 10.24
CA ASN A 65 40.84 -4.28 11.18
C ASN A 65 39.32 -4.39 11.35
N TRP A 66 38.64 -4.96 10.34
CA TRP A 66 37.20 -5.12 10.29
C TRP A 66 36.65 -5.98 11.44
N GLN A 67 37.51 -6.78 12.09
CA GLN A 67 37.14 -7.60 13.23
C GLN A 67 36.97 -6.77 14.50
N GLN A 68 37.79 -5.73 14.72
CA GLN A 68 37.63 -4.81 15.86
C GLN A 68 36.33 -4.01 15.81
N TRP A 69 35.80 -3.75 14.61
CA TRP A 69 34.55 -3.01 14.42
C TRP A 69 33.30 -3.88 14.62
N ARG A 70 33.43 -5.21 14.78
CA ARG A 70 32.29 -6.13 14.95
C ARG A 70 31.96 -6.49 16.40
N ASN A 71 32.80 -6.12 17.36
CA ASN A 71 32.68 -6.58 18.75
C ASN A 71 31.85 -5.66 19.68
N GLN A 72 31.22 -4.62 19.14
CA GLN A 72 30.12 -3.88 19.78
C GLN A 72 28.97 -3.90 18.75
N ASP A 73 27.85 -4.59 19.03
CA ASP A 73 26.86 -5.06 18.02
C ASP A 73 26.71 -4.09 16.81
N PRO A 74 27.37 -4.40 15.67
CA PRO A 74 27.65 -3.46 14.58
C PRO A 74 26.48 -3.28 13.62
N ARG A 75 25.29 -3.78 13.97
CA ARG A 75 24.13 -3.60 13.11
C ARG A 75 23.83 -2.11 13.09
N PRO A 76 23.85 -1.45 11.91
CA PRO A 76 23.43 -0.06 11.80
C PRO A 76 22.05 0.01 12.44
N VAL A 77 21.93 0.71 13.58
CA VAL A 77 20.63 0.98 14.17
C VAL A 77 19.86 1.67 13.07
N ASP A 78 18.84 0.99 12.54
CA ASP A 78 18.01 1.52 11.46
C ASP A 78 17.33 2.76 12.05
N ARG A 79 17.97 3.93 11.87
CA ARG A 79 17.53 5.22 12.41
C ARG A 79 16.17 5.64 11.88
N THR A 80 15.63 4.87 10.93
CA THR A 80 14.30 5.05 10.36
C THR A 80 13.21 4.31 11.12
N MET A 81 13.57 3.46 12.09
CA MET A 81 12.59 2.75 12.92
C MET A 81 12.12 3.64 14.06
N VAL A 82 10.81 3.82 14.17
CA VAL A 82 10.15 4.59 15.23
C VAL A 82 9.24 3.66 16.02
N GLU A 83 9.15 3.91 17.32
CA GLU A 83 8.26 3.21 18.25
C GLU A 83 7.18 4.18 18.73
N VAL A 84 5.92 3.79 18.59
CA VAL A 84 4.75 4.58 19.01
C VAL A 84 3.79 3.72 19.82
N PRO A 85 3.08 4.26 20.81
CA PRO A 85 2.00 3.53 21.48
C PRO A 85 0.87 3.15 20.51
N SER A 86 0.29 1.96 20.64
CA SER A 86 -0.71 1.43 19.69
C SER A 86 -2.06 2.14 19.69
N GLY A 87 -2.41 2.86 20.76
CA GLY A 87 -3.62 3.70 20.83
C GLY A 87 -4.94 3.05 20.38
N ASP A 88 -5.03 1.72 20.46
CA ASP A 88 -6.01 0.87 19.78
C ASP A 88 -7.32 0.70 20.55
N ARG A 89 -7.38 1.18 21.80
CA ARG A 89 -8.58 1.07 22.64
C ARG A 89 -9.13 2.43 22.98
N LEU A 90 -10.44 2.62 22.81
CA LEU A 90 -11.16 3.79 23.28
C LEU A 90 -11.98 3.42 24.52
N VAL A 91 -11.55 3.94 25.66
CA VAL A 91 -12.19 3.71 26.96
C VAL A 91 -12.99 4.94 27.36
N LYS A 92 -14.25 4.73 27.74
CA LYS A 92 -15.07 5.78 28.34
C LYS A 92 -14.57 6.10 29.75
N THR A 93 -14.14 7.35 29.94
CA THR A 93 -13.76 7.93 31.22
C THR A 93 -14.79 8.97 31.64
N LYS A 94 -14.73 9.42 32.90
CA LYS A 94 -15.60 10.50 33.40
C LYS A 94 -15.49 11.80 32.58
N ASN A 95 -14.35 12.01 31.92
CA ASN A 95 -14.03 13.21 31.15
C ASN A 95 -14.21 13.01 29.62
N GLY A 96 -14.80 11.89 29.19
CA GLY A 96 -14.98 11.56 27.77
C GLY A 96 -14.21 10.32 27.34
N LEU A 97 -13.95 10.17 26.05
CA LEU A 97 -13.24 9.01 25.50
C LEU A 97 -11.73 9.21 25.59
N ALA A 98 -11.04 8.31 26.28
CA ALA A 98 -9.58 8.27 26.35
C ALA A 98 -9.05 7.13 25.49
N ARG A 99 -7.96 7.39 24.76
CA ARG A 99 -7.22 6.33 24.05
C ARG A 99 -6.25 5.65 25.01
N ILE A 100 -6.32 4.32 25.08
CA ILE A 100 -5.40 3.48 25.82
C ILE A 100 -4.68 2.58 24.83
N SER A 101 -3.39 2.36 25.06
CA SER A 101 -2.56 1.49 24.21
C SER A 101 -2.47 0.10 24.83
N SER A 102 -2.74 -0.94 24.04
CA SER A 102 -2.50 -2.33 24.43
C SER A 102 -1.05 -2.77 24.22
N GLY A 103 -0.25 -2.00 23.49
CA GLY A 103 1.16 -2.28 23.23
C GLY A 103 1.88 -1.13 22.55
N LEU A 104 3.03 -1.46 21.96
CA LEU A 104 3.84 -0.55 21.15
C LEU A 104 3.84 -1.02 19.70
N VAL A 105 3.87 -0.09 18.75
CA VAL A 105 4.08 -0.36 17.34
C VAL A 105 5.44 0.17 16.95
N ARG A 106 6.24 -0.70 16.33
CA ARG A 106 7.53 -0.36 15.76
C ARG A 106 7.48 -0.42 14.24
N PHE A 107 7.80 0.67 13.55
CA PHE A 107 7.74 0.70 12.09
C PHE A 107 8.84 1.55 11.43
N SER A 108 9.13 1.27 10.16
CA SER A 108 10.07 2.06 9.35
C SER A 108 9.38 3.29 8.72
N VAL A 109 9.84 4.47 9.09
CA VAL A 109 9.37 5.76 8.55
C VAL A 109 9.54 5.84 7.03
N VAL A 110 10.64 5.29 6.50
CA VAL A 110 10.89 5.26 5.05
C VAL A 110 9.83 4.43 4.31
N GLN A 111 9.36 3.33 4.91
CA GLN A 111 8.23 2.59 4.33
C GLN A 111 6.92 3.38 4.45
N GLY A 112 6.67 3.99 5.61
CA GLY A 112 5.48 4.85 5.81
C GLY A 112 5.37 5.99 4.81
N ILE A 113 6.49 6.66 4.47
CA ILE A 113 6.53 7.71 3.44
C ILE A 113 6.17 7.14 2.06
N LYS A 114 6.67 5.94 1.72
CA LYS A 114 6.33 5.29 0.43
C LYS A 114 4.84 4.97 0.33
N PHE A 115 4.25 4.43 1.40
CA PHE A 115 2.81 4.21 1.48
C PHE A 115 2.05 5.52 1.29
N ARG A 116 2.42 6.59 2.01
CA ARG A 116 1.76 7.88 1.84
C ARG A 116 1.85 8.41 0.41
N ASN A 117 3.05 8.40 -0.19
CA ASN A 117 3.25 8.94 -1.54
C ASN A 117 2.44 8.16 -2.59
N ASP A 118 2.32 6.84 -2.45
CA ASP A 118 1.51 6.04 -3.35
C ASP A 118 0.00 6.27 -3.12
N ALA A 119 -0.43 6.49 -1.88
CA ALA A 119 -1.80 6.92 -1.58
C ALA A 119 -2.11 8.31 -2.17
N GLU A 120 -1.17 9.26 -2.11
CA GLU A 120 -1.34 10.58 -2.75
C GLU A 120 -1.49 10.45 -4.28
N ALA A 121 -0.68 9.59 -4.91
CA ALA A 121 -0.80 9.33 -6.34
C ALA A 121 -2.12 8.62 -6.72
N LEU A 122 -2.62 7.70 -5.90
CA LEU A 122 -3.94 7.09 -6.10
C LEU A 122 -5.07 8.11 -5.96
N LEU A 123 -5.02 8.98 -4.94
CA LEU A 123 -5.98 10.05 -4.75
C LEU A 123 -6.00 10.99 -5.95
N PHE A 124 -4.82 11.33 -6.47
CA PHE A 124 -4.69 12.12 -7.69
C PHE A 124 -5.35 11.45 -8.91
N LEU A 125 -5.12 10.14 -9.11
CA LEU A 125 -5.75 9.39 -10.19
C LEU A 125 -7.28 9.37 -10.08
N ILE A 126 -7.82 9.15 -8.88
CA ILE A 126 -9.27 9.18 -8.64
C ILE A 126 -9.85 10.55 -9.01
N ARG A 127 -9.12 11.63 -8.69
CA ARG A 127 -9.53 13.01 -8.97
C ARG A 127 -9.43 13.42 -10.45
N GLN A 128 -8.55 12.79 -11.23
CA GLN A 128 -8.47 13.05 -12.68
C GLN A 128 -9.74 12.65 -13.43
N GLY A 129 -10.65 11.93 -12.78
CA GLY A 129 -11.90 11.48 -13.36
C GLY A 129 -11.87 10.00 -13.72
N LEU A 130 -13.06 9.46 -13.96
CA LEU A 130 -13.25 8.08 -14.35
C LEU A 130 -12.90 7.88 -15.83
N PRO A 131 -12.47 6.67 -16.22
CA PRO A 131 -12.49 6.29 -17.63
C PRO A 131 -13.88 6.51 -18.21
N ALA A 132 -13.99 6.96 -19.47
CA ALA A 132 -15.26 7.37 -20.09
C ALA A 132 -16.38 6.30 -20.02
N THR A 133 -16.02 5.02 -19.94
CA THR A 133 -16.95 3.90 -19.91
C THR A 133 -17.37 3.46 -18.50
N SER A 134 -16.78 4.03 -17.44
CA SER A 134 -16.90 3.53 -16.07
C SER A 134 -17.61 4.53 -15.15
N ARG A 135 -18.54 4.04 -14.33
CA ARG A 135 -19.26 4.85 -13.32
C ARG A 135 -18.53 4.97 -11.98
N ALA A 136 -17.58 4.08 -11.72
CA ALA A 136 -16.78 4.04 -10.50
C ALA A 136 -15.42 3.38 -10.77
N TRP A 137 -14.43 3.68 -9.93
CA TRP A 137 -13.16 2.98 -9.95
C TRP A 137 -13.34 1.61 -9.30
N SER A 138 -13.15 0.54 -10.07
CA SER A 138 -12.97 -0.79 -9.48
C SER A 138 -11.55 -0.90 -8.95
N LEU A 139 -11.34 -1.76 -7.95
CA LEU A 139 -10.01 -2.02 -7.42
C LEU A 139 -9.01 -2.40 -8.53
N GLN A 140 -9.43 -3.32 -9.41
CA GLN A 140 -8.59 -3.79 -10.51
C GLN A 140 -8.29 -2.69 -11.53
N SER A 141 -9.27 -1.85 -11.88
CA SER A 141 -9.05 -0.78 -12.88
C SER A 141 -8.18 0.34 -12.31
N LEU A 142 -8.35 0.69 -11.03
CA LEU A 142 -7.51 1.69 -10.38
C LEU A 142 -6.07 1.20 -10.21
N GLU A 143 -5.87 -0.05 -9.77
CA GLU A 143 -4.54 -0.64 -9.64
C GLU A 143 -3.83 -0.67 -11.00
N LYS A 144 -4.51 -1.12 -12.06
CA LYS A 144 -3.97 -1.11 -13.42
C LYS A 144 -3.63 0.31 -13.87
N ALA A 145 -4.52 1.29 -13.64
CA ALA A 145 -4.26 2.68 -14.00
C ALA A 145 -3.03 3.25 -13.27
N PHE A 146 -2.84 2.90 -12.00
CA PHE A 146 -1.66 3.28 -11.23
C PHE A 146 -0.38 2.68 -11.79
N GLN A 147 -0.39 1.38 -12.09
CA GLN A 147 0.76 0.68 -12.67
C GLN A 147 1.16 1.27 -14.02
N MET A 148 0.18 1.64 -14.86
CA MET A 148 0.44 2.22 -16.18
C MET A 148 0.96 3.66 -16.12
N LYS A 149 0.49 4.48 -15.17
CA LYS A 149 0.80 5.92 -15.13
C LYS A 149 1.91 6.31 -14.17
N VAL A 150 2.16 5.53 -13.13
CA VAL A 150 3.01 5.93 -11.99
C VAL A 150 4.20 4.99 -11.84
N ARG A 151 3.99 3.81 -11.24
CA ARG A 151 5.02 2.78 -10.95
C ARG A 151 4.37 1.54 -10.31
N ILE A 152 5.20 0.54 -9.98
CA ILE A 152 4.81 -0.53 -9.06
C ILE A 152 4.55 0.06 -7.67
N GLY A 153 3.33 -0.12 -7.16
CA GLY A 153 2.91 0.37 -5.84
C GLY A 153 3.63 -0.30 -4.68
N SER A 154 3.76 0.42 -3.57
CA SER A 154 4.34 -0.07 -2.32
C SER A 154 3.58 -1.26 -1.77
N TRP A 155 2.25 -1.32 -1.92
CA TRP A 155 1.47 -2.48 -1.50
C TRP A 155 1.97 -3.77 -2.16
N SER A 156 2.18 -3.76 -3.48
CA SER A 156 2.72 -4.89 -4.22
C SER A 156 4.13 -5.24 -3.75
N ARG A 157 5.01 -4.23 -3.58
CA ARG A 157 6.38 -4.43 -3.10
C ARG A 157 6.46 -5.05 -1.71
N TYR A 158 5.49 -4.74 -0.84
CA TYR A 158 5.46 -5.24 0.54
C TYR A 158 4.45 -6.36 0.77
N SER A 159 3.93 -6.95 -0.32
CA SER A 159 2.95 -8.04 -0.28
C SER A 159 1.72 -7.70 0.58
N VAL A 160 1.24 -6.47 0.49
CA VAL A 160 -0.03 -6.03 1.07
C VAL A 160 -1.09 -6.07 -0.03
N PRO A 161 -2.21 -6.78 0.16
CA PRO A 161 -3.33 -6.76 -0.79
C PRO A 161 -3.83 -5.34 -1.04
N PHE A 162 -4.26 -5.04 -2.27
CA PHE A 162 -4.56 -3.66 -2.67
C PHE A 162 -5.77 -3.07 -1.93
N ASP A 163 -6.82 -3.87 -1.71
CA ASP A 163 -7.98 -3.53 -0.88
C ASP A 163 -7.59 -3.27 0.58
N ALA A 164 -6.71 -4.12 1.13
CA ALA A 164 -6.20 -3.98 2.49
C ALA A 164 -5.37 -2.71 2.62
N TYR A 165 -4.54 -2.40 1.63
CA TYR A 165 -3.76 -1.18 1.55
C TYR A 165 -4.64 0.07 1.55
N LEU A 166 -5.69 0.12 0.72
CA LEU A 166 -6.63 1.24 0.70
C LEU A 166 -7.38 1.37 2.03
N SER A 167 -7.72 0.25 2.68
CA SER A 167 -8.34 0.22 4.01
C SER A 167 -7.44 0.77 5.12
N LEU A 168 -6.13 0.90 4.90
CA LEU A 168 -5.24 1.58 5.84
C LEU A 168 -5.44 3.08 5.86
N PHE A 169 -6.18 3.67 4.91
CA PHE A 169 -6.42 5.11 4.81
C PHE A 169 -7.93 5.44 4.89
N PRO A 170 -8.60 5.13 6.01
CA PRO A 170 -10.06 5.21 6.13
C PRO A 170 -10.61 6.64 6.08
N ARG A 171 -9.78 7.67 6.30
CA ARG A 171 -10.21 9.08 6.15
C ARG A 171 -10.01 9.60 4.72
N THR A 172 -9.30 8.84 3.89
CA THR A 172 -8.93 9.24 2.54
C THR A 172 -9.74 8.47 1.50
N PHE A 173 -9.85 7.15 1.65
CA PHE A 173 -10.55 6.28 0.71
C PHE A 173 -11.74 5.59 1.37
N GLU A 174 -12.80 5.45 0.59
CA GLU A 174 -13.96 4.64 0.94
C GLU A 174 -14.05 3.47 -0.04
N LEU A 175 -14.06 2.25 0.50
CA LEU A 175 -14.35 1.05 -0.25
C LEU A 175 -15.84 0.72 -0.12
N PHE A 176 -16.52 0.52 -1.24
CA PHE A 176 -17.98 0.33 -1.27
C PHE A 176 -18.43 -0.74 -2.27
N GLY A 177 -19.72 -1.06 -2.23
CA GLY A 177 -20.32 -2.19 -2.95
C GLY A 177 -20.34 -3.48 -2.13
N SER A 178 -21.03 -4.51 -2.63
CA SER A 178 -21.28 -5.78 -1.90
C SER A 178 -20.00 -6.43 -1.37
N ASP A 179 -18.92 -6.39 -2.16
CA ASP A 179 -17.63 -6.99 -1.82
C ASP A 179 -16.49 -5.98 -1.78
N ARG A 180 -16.79 -4.70 -1.48
CA ARG A 180 -15.76 -3.63 -1.44
C ARG A 180 -14.96 -3.48 -2.75
N GLN A 181 -15.57 -3.89 -3.86
CA GLN A 181 -14.94 -3.96 -5.18
C GLN A 181 -14.70 -2.59 -5.83
N PHE A 182 -15.32 -1.54 -5.29
CA PHE A 182 -15.19 -0.17 -5.78
C PHE A 182 -14.54 0.74 -4.74
N VAL A 183 -13.87 1.77 -5.22
CA VAL A 183 -13.18 2.76 -4.40
C VAL A 183 -13.55 4.17 -4.85
N ARG A 184 -13.70 5.06 -3.88
CA ARG A 184 -13.78 6.51 -4.10
C ARG A 184 -12.94 7.23 -3.04
N ALA A 185 -12.56 8.47 -3.31
CA ALA A 185 -12.07 9.33 -2.25
C ALA A 185 -13.23 9.75 -1.35
N LEU A 186 -13.01 9.82 -0.04
CA LEU A 186 -14.05 10.22 0.92
C LEU A 186 -14.40 11.70 0.75
N HIS A 187 -13.38 12.52 0.44
CA HIS A 187 -13.51 13.95 0.20
C HIS A 187 -12.95 14.32 -1.17
N MET A 188 -13.82 14.58 -2.16
CA MET A 188 -13.40 14.96 -3.51
C MET A 188 -12.57 16.27 -3.55
N SER A 189 -12.77 17.15 -2.56
CA SER A 189 -12.01 18.39 -2.42
C SER A 189 -10.60 18.17 -1.88
N ALA A 190 -10.32 17.06 -1.17
CA ALA A 190 -9.03 16.81 -0.53
C ALA A 190 -7.93 16.61 -1.58
N THR A 191 -6.93 17.49 -1.58
CA THR A 191 -5.79 17.47 -2.52
C THR A 191 -4.65 16.59 -2.03
N CYS A 192 -4.70 16.14 -0.77
CA CYS A 192 -3.69 15.33 -0.13
C CYS A 192 -4.33 14.23 0.73
N VAL A 193 -3.53 13.22 1.09
CA VAL A 193 -3.93 12.17 2.02
C VAL A 193 -4.18 12.77 3.40
N VAL A 194 -5.35 12.45 3.97
CA VAL A 194 -5.80 12.99 5.27
C VAL A 194 -5.24 12.18 6.43
N ASP A 195 -4.96 10.89 6.20
CA ASP A 195 -4.43 10.01 7.23
C ASP A 195 -2.95 10.29 7.55
N SER A 196 -2.62 10.31 8.84
CA SER A 196 -1.23 10.43 9.30
C SER A 196 -0.46 9.13 9.01
N ILE A 197 0.86 9.26 8.78
CA ILE A 197 1.73 8.11 8.53
C ILE A 197 1.74 7.18 9.74
N GLU A 198 1.77 7.73 10.96
CA GLU A 198 1.74 6.96 12.20
C GLU A 198 0.47 6.11 12.30
N ASP A 199 -0.71 6.69 12.07
CA ASP A 199 -1.97 5.96 12.12
C ASP A 199 -2.02 4.84 11.07
N VAL A 200 -1.53 5.11 9.85
CA VAL A 200 -1.47 4.12 8.75
C VAL A 200 -0.58 2.95 9.12
N MET A 201 0.62 3.22 9.63
CA MET A 201 1.60 2.19 9.98
C MET A 201 1.19 1.42 11.23
N MET A 202 0.51 2.07 12.17
CA MET A 202 -0.12 1.45 13.33
C MET A 202 -1.21 0.47 12.92
N ARG A 203 -2.15 0.88 12.04
CA ARG A 203 -3.17 -0.02 11.48
C ARG A 203 -2.55 -1.19 10.74
N LEU A 204 -1.48 -0.97 9.97
CA LEU A 204 -0.78 -2.03 9.27
C LEU A 204 -0.17 -3.03 10.25
N ALA A 205 0.54 -2.57 11.29
CA ALA A 205 1.13 -3.44 12.30
C ALA A 205 0.07 -4.28 13.03
N MET A 206 -1.04 -3.65 13.44
CA MET A 206 -2.18 -4.33 14.07
C MET A 206 -2.82 -5.34 13.12
N ALA A 207 -3.01 -4.96 11.85
CA ALA A 207 -3.62 -5.85 10.88
C ALA A 207 -2.75 -7.07 10.57
N ARG A 208 -1.42 -6.90 10.53
CA ARG A 208 -0.48 -8.03 10.43
C ARG A 208 -0.58 -8.97 11.63
N HIS A 209 -0.76 -8.42 12.83
CA HIS A 209 -0.90 -9.20 14.05
C HIS A 209 -2.23 -9.95 14.13
N HIS A 210 -3.34 -9.29 13.75
CA HIS A 210 -4.70 -9.86 13.87
C HIS A 210 -5.17 -10.63 12.63
N GLY A 211 -4.55 -10.41 11.47
CA GLY A 211 -4.96 -11.00 10.18
C GLY A 211 -6.15 -10.29 9.50
N TYR A 212 -6.52 -9.10 9.95
CA TYR A 212 -7.59 -8.29 9.37
C TYR A 212 -7.35 -6.79 9.59
N VAL A 213 -7.86 -5.93 8.69
CA VAL A 213 -7.75 -4.48 8.84
C VAL A 213 -8.97 -3.93 9.58
N GLU A 214 -8.73 -3.28 10.71
CA GLU A 214 -9.76 -2.57 11.47
C GLU A 214 -9.82 -1.11 11.01
N GLN A 215 -10.94 -0.72 10.39
CA GLN A 215 -11.10 0.63 9.82
C GLN A 215 -11.48 1.68 10.87
N GLN A 216 -12.13 1.27 11.96
CA GLN A 216 -12.59 2.14 13.03
C GLN A 216 -12.17 1.59 14.38
N THR A 217 -11.58 2.42 15.23
CA THR A 217 -11.24 2.05 16.60
C THR A 217 -12.52 1.69 17.35
N PRO A 218 -12.65 0.47 17.88
CA PRO A 218 -13.86 0.06 18.58
C PRO A 218 -14.01 0.89 19.84
N ILE A 219 -15.20 1.47 20.03
CA ILE A 219 -15.56 2.13 21.28
C ILE A 219 -16.09 1.05 22.21
N ASP A 220 -15.48 0.90 23.38
CA ASP A 220 -15.90 -0.11 24.37
C ASP A 220 -17.41 0.01 24.65
N GLY A 221 -18.12 -1.12 24.48
CA GLY A 221 -19.56 -1.23 24.65
C GLY A 221 -20.42 -0.97 23.40
N THR A 222 -19.80 -0.77 22.23
CA THR A 222 -20.51 -0.61 20.95
C THR A 222 -20.29 -1.83 20.06
N ALA A 223 -21.30 -2.23 19.27
CA ALA A 223 -21.17 -3.34 18.35
C ALA A 223 -20.00 -3.08 17.37
N ARG A 224 -19.12 -4.08 17.21
CA ARG A 224 -17.96 -3.95 16.32
C ARG A 224 -18.42 -3.82 14.87
N THR A 225 -17.89 -2.82 14.17
CA THR A 225 -18.02 -2.69 12.72
C THR A 225 -17.45 -3.95 12.06
N PRO A 226 -18.07 -4.49 10.99
CA PRO A 226 -17.59 -5.73 10.36
C PRO A 226 -16.12 -5.62 9.95
N CYS A 227 -15.30 -6.53 10.49
CA CYS A 227 -13.87 -6.63 10.19
C CYS A 227 -13.66 -7.20 8.78
N VAL A 228 -12.72 -6.62 8.02
CA VAL A 228 -12.33 -7.17 6.71
C VAL A 228 -11.27 -8.22 6.91
N ARG A 229 -11.64 -9.49 6.79
CA ARG A 229 -10.66 -10.57 6.83
C ARG A 229 -9.77 -10.47 5.60
N THR A 230 -8.50 -10.17 5.83
CA THR A 230 -7.48 -10.11 4.79
C THR A 230 -6.33 -11.02 5.22
N PRO A 231 -6.51 -12.36 5.21
CA PRO A 231 -5.55 -13.29 5.79
C PRO A 231 -4.15 -13.16 5.18
N GLN A 232 -4.05 -12.67 3.95
CA GLN A 232 -2.78 -12.41 3.27
C GLN A 232 -1.94 -11.30 3.92
N ILE A 233 -2.54 -10.40 4.71
CA ILE A 233 -1.80 -9.28 5.31
C ILE A 233 -0.78 -9.74 6.35
N SER A 234 -1.02 -10.86 7.05
CA SER A 234 -0.08 -11.40 8.03
C SER A 234 1.25 -11.82 7.39
N THR A 235 1.23 -12.23 6.12
CA THR A 235 2.41 -12.59 5.33
C THR A 235 3.14 -11.41 4.70
N SER A 236 2.68 -10.18 4.91
CA SER A 236 3.35 -8.98 4.39
C SER A 236 4.79 -8.89 4.89
N CYS A 237 5.70 -8.44 4.02
CA CYS A 237 7.10 -8.17 4.37
C CYS A 237 7.33 -6.71 4.83
N ALA A 238 6.26 -5.95 5.11
CA ALA A 238 6.36 -4.61 5.67
C ALA A 238 7.06 -4.63 7.04
N LYS A 239 7.93 -3.66 7.27
CA LYS A 239 8.61 -3.40 8.55
C LYS A 239 7.68 -2.61 9.47
N ALA A 240 6.57 -3.22 9.87
CA ALA A 240 5.60 -2.68 10.83
C ALA A 240 5.17 -3.80 11.78
N MET A 241 5.59 -3.73 13.04
CA MET A 241 5.41 -4.79 14.02
C MET A 241 4.68 -4.25 15.25
N TYR A 242 3.69 -5.00 15.72
CA TYR A 242 3.04 -4.75 17.00
C TYR A 242 3.70 -5.60 18.09
N LEU A 243 4.03 -4.95 19.19
CA LEU A 243 4.64 -5.50 20.39
C LEU A 243 3.61 -5.37 21.53
N PRO A 244 2.85 -6.42 21.87
CA PRO A 244 1.87 -6.35 22.94
C PRO A 244 2.57 -5.98 24.24
N SER A 245 1.96 -5.06 25.01
CA SER A 245 2.43 -4.79 26.36
C SER A 245 2.33 -6.09 27.16
N PRO A 246 3.32 -6.44 28.00
CA PRO A 246 3.09 -7.45 29.02
C PRO A 246 1.85 -6.99 29.79
N GLY A 247 0.78 -7.79 29.73
CA GLY A 247 -0.42 -7.50 30.49
C GLY A 247 -0.06 -7.36 31.96
N PRO A 248 -0.90 -6.69 32.79
CA PRO A 248 -0.73 -6.82 34.23
C PRO A 248 -0.70 -8.31 34.52
N SER A 249 0.46 -8.81 34.97
CA SER A 249 0.59 -10.20 35.38
C SER A 249 -0.57 -10.44 36.33
N ALA A 250 -1.43 -11.41 35.99
CA ALA A 250 -2.54 -11.76 36.86
C ALA A 250 -1.95 -11.91 38.26
N PRO A 251 -2.48 -11.22 39.29
CA PRO A 251 -1.97 -11.37 40.64
C PRO A 251 -1.93 -12.87 40.94
N VAL A 252 -0.72 -13.37 41.17
CA VAL A 252 -0.51 -14.75 41.59
C VAL A 252 -1.05 -14.81 43.01
N PHE A 253 -2.27 -15.32 43.15
CA PHE A 253 -2.90 -15.56 44.44
C PHE A 253 -2.47 -16.91 45.01
#